data_AF-A0A6M9Q0S1-F1
#
_entry.id   AF-A0A6M9Q0S1-F1
#
_cell.length_a   1.000
_cell.length_b   1.000
_cell.length_c   1.000
_cell.angle_alpha   90.00
_cell.angle_beta   90.00
_cell.angle_gamma   90.00
#
_symmetry.space_group_name_H-M   'P 1'
#
loop_
_entity.id
_entity.type
_entity.pdbx_description
1 polymer ?
#
loop_
_entity_poly.entity_id
_entity_poly.type
_entity_poly.pdbx_seq_one_letter_code
_entity_poly.pdbx_strand_id
1 'polypeptide(L)'
;MKKLNVLLVSFAAAITLAACSNAPRLATESMPRSGFLPDYNLLIPIASSDKDTRIWRYRTSDVNPNAYKAVILDPIYLNQNATKDVSLDVINQAKAALQASMIEAVNSRGNIQIVNKPGPGVARISVGITGAESSANSLQPWNFTPIGLAMNAAAYAGGVNAKTPALLVESKITDSQTKQLLGEGLITVQGESFRTNAGSADSFIAMAKKVVRSALETSANPTPTGK
;
A
#
# COMPACT_ATOMS: atom_id res chain seq x y z
N MET A 1 -61.34 32.35 14.40
CA MET A 1 -60.24 32.56 13.42
C MET A 1 -58.92 32.23 14.12
N LYS A 2 -58.52 31.00 14.50
CA LYS A 2 -58.47 29.66 13.86
C LYS A 2 -57.77 29.65 12.50
N LYS A 3 -56.53 29.12 12.52
CA LYS A 3 -55.73 28.56 11.41
C LYS A 3 -55.02 29.58 10.49
N LEU A 4 -53.96 30.26 10.97
CA LEU A 4 -52.98 30.84 10.03
C LEU A 4 -51.54 31.00 10.54
N ASN A 5 -51.26 30.83 11.84
CA ASN A 5 -49.91 31.09 12.39
C ASN A 5 -49.10 29.82 12.75
N VAL A 6 -49.59 28.62 12.43
CA VAL A 6 -48.89 27.36 12.76
C VAL A 6 -48.14 26.77 11.54
N LEU A 7 -48.30 27.35 10.35
CA LEU A 7 -47.69 26.83 9.12
C LEU A 7 -46.32 27.44 8.76
N LEU A 8 -45.84 28.47 9.47
CA LEU A 8 -44.55 29.10 9.16
C LEU A 8 -43.36 28.61 10.02
N VAL A 9 -43.60 27.81 11.06
CA VAL A 9 -42.51 27.30 11.93
C VAL A 9 -42.05 25.89 11.52
N SER A 10 -42.79 25.21 10.65
CA SER A 10 -42.49 23.82 10.24
C SER A 10 -41.62 23.67 8.99
N PHE A 11 -41.21 24.77 8.35
CA PHE A 11 -40.40 24.70 7.11
C PHE A 11 -38.90 24.97 7.33
N ALA A 12 -38.48 25.37 8.53
CA ALA A 12 -37.08 25.73 8.83
C ALA A 12 -36.24 24.59 9.40
N ALA A 13 -36.78 23.38 9.57
CA ALA A 13 -36.09 22.25 10.20
C ALA A 13 -35.56 21.17 9.23
N ALA A 14 -35.66 21.38 7.91
CA ALA A 14 -35.37 20.34 6.89
C ALA A 14 -34.12 20.59 6.04
N ILE A 15 -33.26 21.54 6.40
CA ILE A 15 -32.02 21.88 5.67
C ILE A 15 -31.04 22.24 6.80
N THR A 16 -29.99 21.50 7.16
CA THR A 16 -28.89 20.94 6.39
C THR A 16 -28.13 19.92 7.26
N LEU A 17 -28.35 18.63 7.07
CA LEU A 17 -27.40 17.58 7.50
C LEU A 17 -26.74 16.90 6.29
N ALA A 18 -26.75 17.58 5.14
CA ALA A 18 -25.72 17.37 4.12
C ALA A 18 -24.41 18.01 4.61
N ALA A 19 -23.87 17.53 5.73
CA ALA A 19 -22.44 17.60 5.96
C ALA A 19 -21.85 16.85 4.77
N CYS A 20 -21.32 17.62 3.81
CA CYS A 20 -20.74 17.13 2.59
C CYS A 20 -19.80 15.97 2.96
N SER A 21 -20.21 14.75 2.57
CA SER A 21 -19.37 13.58 2.54
C SER A 21 -18.31 13.81 1.47
N ASN A 22 -17.35 14.69 1.79
CA ASN A 22 -16.09 14.83 1.11
C ASN A 22 -15.09 13.89 1.77
N ALA A 23 -15.53 12.68 2.17
CA ALA A 23 -14.58 11.60 2.36
C ALA A 23 -13.84 11.50 1.01
N PRO A 24 -12.51 11.73 0.97
CA PRO A 24 -11.76 11.61 -0.27
C PRO A 24 -12.13 10.28 -0.91
N ARG A 25 -12.49 10.21 -2.20
CA ARG A 25 -13.00 8.95 -2.80
C ARG A 25 -12.04 7.76 -2.64
N LEU A 26 -10.76 8.03 -2.39
CA LEU A 26 -9.78 7.05 -1.96
C LEU A 26 -10.14 6.34 -0.63
N ALA A 27 -10.98 6.91 0.22
CA ALA A 27 -11.54 6.25 1.41
C ALA A 27 -12.70 5.28 1.07
N THR A 28 -13.26 5.34 -0.14
CA THR A 28 -14.46 4.57 -0.55
C THR A 28 -14.19 3.40 -1.50
N GLU A 29 -12.99 3.30 -2.06
CA GLU A 29 -12.60 2.18 -2.92
C GLU A 29 -12.31 0.90 -2.12
N SER A 30 -12.70 -0.25 -2.64
CA SER A 30 -12.41 -1.54 -2.02
C SER A 30 -10.91 -1.83 -1.95
N MET A 31 -10.48 -2.49 -0.87
CA MET A 31 -9.11 -2.97 -0.74
C MET A 31 -8.76 -3.95 -1.87
N PRO A 32 -7.65 -3.75 -2.59
CA PRO A 32 -7.17 -4.68 -3.61
C PRO A 32 -6.87 -6.06 -3.02
N ARG A 33 -7.06 -7.12 -3.80
CA ARG A 33 -6.73 -8.49 -3.40
C ARG A 33 -5.97 -9.21 -4.51
N SER A 34 -4.66 -9.38 -4.35
CA SER A 34 -3.81 -10.03 -5.37
C SER A 34 -3.69 -11.55 -5.19
N GLY A 35 -4.03 -12.06 -4.02
CA GLY A 35 -3.73 -13.43 -3.58
C GLY A 35 -2.37 -13.62 -2.88
N PHE A 36 -1.56 -12.57 -2.71
CA PHE A 36 -0.27 -12.67 -2.02
C PHE A 36 -0.38 -12.88 -0.50
N LEU A 37 -1.31 -12.15 0.15
CA LEU A 37 -1.56 -12.26 1.58
C LEU A 37 -2.46 -13.46 1.90
N PRO A 38 -2.20 -14.19 3.00
CA PRO A 38 -2.99 -15.35 3.39
C PRO A 38 -4.43 -15.02 3.81
N ASP A 39 -4.69 -13.88 4.46
CA ASP A 39 -6.07 -13.51 4.84
C ASP A 39 -6.32 -11.99 4.84
N TYR A 40 -6.90 -11.51 3.75
CA TYR A 40 -7.27 -10.11 3.59
C TYR A 40 -8.33 -9.62 4.58
N ASN A 41 -9.08 -10.49 5.24
CA ASN A 41 -10.15 -10.06 6.14
C ASN A 41 -9.61 -9.52 7.47
N LEU A 42 -8.34 -9.76 7.77
CA LEU A 42 -7.65 -9.27 8.96
C LEU A 42 -7.21 -7.79 8.84
N LEU A 43 -7.10 -7.30 7.61
CA LEU A 43 -6.57 -5.98 7.29
C LEU A 43 -7.61 -4.88 7.57
N ILE A 44 -7.23 -3.91 8.39
CA ILE A 44 -8.02 -2.69 8.62
C ILE A 44 -7.32 -1.47 8.01
N PRO A 45 -8.06 -0.45 7.54
CA PRO A 45 -7.47 0.77 7.02
C PRO A 45 -6.75 1.55 8.13
N ILE A 46 -5.60 2.12 7.79
CA ILE A 46 -4.79 2.99 8.65
C ILE A 46 -4.76 4.39 8.03
N ALA A 47 -4.97 5.42 8.86
CA ALA A 47 -4.85 6.79 8.42
C ALA A 47 -3.42 7.09 7.93
N SER A 48 -3.33 7.74 6.77
CA SER A 48 -2.09 8.24 6.17
C SER A 48 -2.18 9.76 6.09
N SER A 49 -1.10 10.46 6.41
CA SER A 49 -0.97 11.90 6.15
C SER A 49 -0.69 12.20 4.67
N ASP A 50 -0.23 11.19 3.92
CA ASP A 50 0.00 11.28 2.48
C ASP A 50 -1.29 10.93 1.73
N LYS A 51 -1.82 11.93 1.02
CA LYS A 51 -3.07 11.84 0.25
C LYS A 51 -3.03 10.82 -0.89
N ASP A 52 -1.83 10.48 -1.37
CA ASP A 52 -1.64 9.53 -2.46
C ASP A 52 -1.29 8.13 -1.96
N THR A 53 -1.28 7.92 -0.63
CA THR A 53 -0.97 6.63 -0.02
C THR A 53 -2.17 6.11 0.75
N ARG A 54 -2.54 4.85 0.50
CA ARG A 54 -3.51 4.12 1.33
C ARG A 54 -2.82 2.92 1.97
N ILE A 55 -3.17 2.66 3.21
CA ILE A 55 -2.49 1.66 4.02
C ILE A 55 -3.55 0.82 4.70
N TRP A 56 -3.42 -0.49 4.60
CA TRP A 56 -4.13 -1.43 5.44
C TRP A 56 -3.12 -2.27 6.20
N ARG A 57 -3.53 -2.68 7.39
CA ARG A 57 -2.66 -3.36 8.32
C ARG A 57 -3.39 -4.38 9.16
N TYR A 58 -2.71 -5.49 9.36
CA TYR A 58 -2.99 -6.45 10.41
C TYR A 58 -1.78 -6.56 11.34
N ARG A 59 -2.04 -6.63 12.65
CA ARG A 59 -1.08 -6.98 13.69
C ARG A 59 -1.80 -7.83 14.72
N THR A 60 -1.26 -9.01 14.99
CA THR A 60 -1.80 -9.90 16.01
C THR A 60 -1.64 -9.28 17.40
N SER A 61 -2.60 -9.59 18.28
CA SER A 61 -2.53 -9.23 19.70
C SER A 61 -1.82 -10.28 20.55
N ASP A 62 -1.58 -11.47 20.00
CA ASP A 62 -1.11 -12.65 20.74
C ASP A 62 0.41 -12.64 21.03
N VAL A 63 1.15 -11.68 20.47
CA VAL A 63 2.62 -11.65 20.56
C VAL A 63 3.14 -10.29 21.00
N ASN A 64 4.18 -10.30 21.83
CA ASN A 64 4.92 -9.09 22.16
C ASN A 64 5.91 -8.77 21.01
N PRO A 65 5.73 -7.68 20.25
CA PRO A 65 6.64 -7.33 19.16
C PRO A 65 8.08 -7.08 19.65
N ASN A 66 8.28 -6.70 20.92
CA ASN A 66 9.61 -6.50 21.48
C ASN A 66 10.39 -7.80 21.71
N ALA A 67 9.74 -8.96 21.64
CA ALA A 67 10.40 -10.26 21.68
C ALA A 67 11.22 -10.54 20.42
N TYR A 68 10.94 -9.83 19.32
CA TYR A 68 11.65 -9.97 18.05
C TYR A 68 12.82 -8.98 17.99
N LYS A 69 14.05 -9.51 17.95
CA LYS A 69 15.30 -8.73 17.88
C LYS A 69 16.03 -8.86 16.56
N ALA A 70 15.55 -9.75 15.69
CA ALA A 70 16.14 -9.97 14.40
C ALA A 70 15.06 -10.25 13.34
N VAL A 71 15.40 -9.99 12.09
CA VAL A 71 14.54 -10.23 10.94
C VAL A 71 15.30 -10.95 9.83
N ILE A 72 14.62 -11.87 9.18
CA ILE A 72 14.99 -12.39 7.86
C ILE A 72 14.19 -11.58 6.84
N LEU A 73 14.88 -11.02 5.86
CA LEU A 73 14.25 -10.36 4.73
C LEU A 73 14.27 -11.32 3.54
N ASP A 74 13.11 -11.77 3.09
CA ASP A 74 13.03 -12.53 1.85
C ASP A 74 13.34 -11.62 0.65
N PRO A 75 13.87 -12.18 -0.45
CA PRO A 75 13.95 -11.46 -1.71
C PRO A 75 12.58 -10.93 -2.12
N ILE A 76 12.53 -9.70 -2.64
CA ILE A 76 11.29 -9.11 -3.17
C ILE A 76 10.61 -10.06 -4.15
N TYR A 77 9.35 -10.38 -3.87
CA TYR A 77 8.47 -11.04 -4.82
C TYR A 77 7.93 -10.02 -5.81
N LEU A 78 7.77 -10.45 -7.05
CA LEU A 78 7.18 -9.64 -8.09
C LEU A 78 6.14 -10.49 -8.79
N ASN A 79 4.89 -10.01 -8.82
CA ASN A 79 3.81 -10.69 -9.52
C ASN A 79 3.90 -10.44 -11.03
N GLN A 80 5.01 -10.83 -11.66
CA GLN A 80 5.18 -10.75 -13.13
C GLN A 80 6.24 -11.72 -13.68
N ASN A 81 6.12 -11.98 -14.98
CA ASN A 81 7.21 -12.42 -15.85
C ASN A 81 7.66 -11.24 -16.74
N ALA A 82 8.85 -11.32 -17.33
CA ALA A 82 9.27 -10.35 -18.35
C ALA A 82 8.25 -10.33 -19.51
N THR A 83 7.85 -9.13 -19.95
CA THR A 83 6.99 -8.93 -21.12
C THR A 83 7.82 -8.31 -22.25
N LYS A 84 7.24 -8.10 -23.44
CA LYS A 84 7.92 -7.43 -24.57
C LYS A 84 8.35 -5.98 -24.28
N ASP A 85 7.74 -5.37 -23.27
CA ASP A 85 7.77 -3.91 -23.08
C ASP A 85 8.36 -3.52 -21.71
N VAL A 86 8.50 -4.47 -20.77
CA VAL A 86 9.27 -4.29 -19.53
C VAL A 86 10.43 -5.26 -19.53
N SER A 87 11.64 -4.73 -19.68
CA SER A 87 12.84 -5.54 -19.67
C SER A 87 13.07 -6.18 -18.29
N LEU A 88 13.69 -7.36 -18.30
CA LEU A 88 14.12 -8.04 -17.08
C LEU A 88 15.08 -7.18 -16.23
N ASP A 89 15.82 -6.28 -16.88
CA ASP A 89 16.74 -5.36 -16.22
C ASP A 89 16.01 -4.34 -15.33
N VAL A 90 14.97 -3.68 -15.86
CA VAL A 90 14.15 -2.72 -15.09
C VAL A 90 13.48 -3.40 -13.90
N ILE A 91 12.97 -4.62 -14.11
CA ILE A 91 12.41 -5.47 -13.06
C ILE A 91 13.44 -5.71 -11.95
N ASN A 92 14.64 -6.11 -12.31
CA ASN A 92 15.68 -6.42 -11.34
C ASN A 92 16.16 -5.17 -10.60
N GLN A 93 16.29 -4.03 -11.29
CA GLN A 93 16.63 -2.75 -10.66
C GLN A 93 15.56 -2.33 -9.64
N ALA A 94 14.29 -2.43 -10.00
CA ALA A 94 13.16 -2.17 -9.11
C ALA A 94 13.18 -3.04 -7.85
N LYS A 95 13.37 -4.37 -8.03
CA LYS A 95 13.49 -5.32 -6.92
C LYS A 95 14.69 -4.99 -6.03
N ALA A 96 15.84 -4.68 -6.63
CA ALA A 96 17.06 -4.32 -5.91
C ALA A 96 16.88 -3.02 -5.12
N ALA A 97 16.24 -2.00 -5.71
CA ALA A 97 15.98 -0.73 -5.06
C ALA A 97 15.03 -0.89 -3.86
N LEU A 98 13.97 -1.69 -4.01
CA LEU A 98 13.05 -1.98 -2.91
C LEU A 98 13.73 -2.80 -1.81
N GLN A 99 14.52 -3.81 -2.18
CA GLN A 99 15.30 -4.61 -1.23
C GLN A 99 16.28 -3.73 -0.43
N ALA A 100 17.03 -2.86 -1.11
CA ALA A 100 17.98 -1.95 -0.49
C ALA A 100 17.25 -0.99 0.47
N SER A 101 16.11 -0.45 0.06
CA SER A 101 15.28 0.42 0.89
C SER A 101 14.76 -0.30 2.13
N MET A 102 14.39 -1.59 2.03
CA MET A 102 14.00 -2.40 3.19
C MET A 102 15.16 -2.67 4.15
N ILE A 103 16.35 -2.94 3.63
CA ILE A 103 17.55 -3.13 4.44
C ILE A 103 17.87 -1.84 5.21
N GLU A 104 17.87 -0.70 4.52
CA GLU A 104 18.07 0.62 5.13
C GLU A 104 17.01 0.92 6.19
N ALA A 105 15.74 0.63 5.89
CA ALA A 105 14.61 0.79 6.80
C ALA A 105 14.80 0.00 8.10
N VAL A 106 15.21 -1.27 8.01
CA VAL A 106 15.48 -2.09 9.20
C VAL A 106 16.69 -1.55 9.97
N ASN A 107 17.78 -1.24 9.28
CA ASN A 107 18.99 -0.71 9.91
C ASN A 107 18.74 0.62 10.63
N SER A 108 17.88 1.48 10.09
CA SER A 108 17.53 2.77 10.70
C SER A 108 16.85 2.64 12.06
N ARG A 109 16.24 1.48 12.37
CA ARG A 109 15.67 1.22 13.70
C ARG A 109 16.74 0.98 14.77
N GLY A 110 17.95 0.61 14.38
CA GLY A 110 19.12 0.45 15.25
C GLY A 110 19.09 -0.73 16.24
N ASN A 111 17.92 -1.31 16.52
CA ASN A 111 17.73 -2.36 17.53
C ASN A 111 17.26 -3.71 16.95
N ILE A 112 17.23 -3.84 15.62
CA ILE A 112 16.85 -5.06 14.91
C ILE A 112 18.00 -5.52 14.02
N GLN A 113 18.43 -6.76 14.17
CA GLN A 113 19.49 -7.35 13.35
C GLN A 113 18.90 -8.03 12.10
N ILE A 114 19.54 -7.85 10.94
CA ILE A 114 19.21 -8.63 9.75
C ILE A 114 20.00 -9.95 9.80
N VAL A 115 19.30 -11.08 9.76
CA VAL A 115 19.88 -12.44 9.82
C VAL A 115 19.40 -13.29 8.66
N ASN A 116 20.09 -14.40 8.39
CA ASN A 116 19.79 -15.32 7.28
C ASN A 116 19.26 -16.69 7.71
N LYS A 117 19.17 -16.96 9.02
CA LYS A 117 18.70 -18.24 9.59
C LYS A 117 17.53 -18.01 10.55
N PRO A 118 16.51 -18.88 10.54
CA PRO A 118 15.46 -18.88 11.57
C PRO A 118 16.02 -19.10 12.97
N GLY A 119 15.34 -18.57 13.98
CA GLY A 119 15.70 -18.76 15.38
C GLY A 119 14.76 -18.02 16.35
N PRO A 120 14.98 -18.18 17.66
CA PRO A 120 14.17 -17.52 18.68
C PRO A 120 14.24 -16.00 18.54
N GLY A 121 13.09 -15.32 18.58
CA GLY A 121 13.01 -13.87 18.43
C GLY A 121 13.40 -13.36 17.03
N VAL A 122 13.37 -14.24 16.02
CA VAL A 122 13.60 -13.87 14.61
C VAL A 122 12.25 -13.88 13.88
N ALA A 123 11.87 -12.73 13.32
CA ALA A 123 10.72 -12.64 12.40
C ALA A 123 11.19 -12.83 10.95
N ARG A 124 10.29 -13.24 10.06
CA ARG A 124 10.52 -13.32 8.61
C ARG A 124 9.56 -12.39 7.90
N ILE A 125 10.12 -11.49 7.10
CA ILE A 125 9.38 -10.50 6.32
C ILE A 125 9.43 -10.92 4.86
N SER A 126 8.25 -11.13 4.27
CA SER A 126 8.08 -11.35 2.84
C SER A 126 7.33 -10.16 2.24
N VAL A 127 7.88 -9.56 1.18
CA VAL A 127 7.30 -8.40 0.50
C VAL A 127 7.12 -8.71 -0.97
N GLY A 128 5.97 -8.36 -1.52
CA GLY A 128 5.63 -8.50 -2.92
C GLY A 128 5.17 -7.18 -3.50
N ILE A 129 5.67 -6.83 -4.70
CA ILE A 129 4.97 -5.87 -5.54
C ILE A 129 3.98 -6.67 -6.37
N THR A 130 2.70 -6.50 -6.08
CA THR A 130 1.65 -7.45 -6.48
C THR A 130 0.70 -6.88 -7.51
N GLY A 131 0.77 -5.57 -7.76
CA GLY A 131 0.18 -4.95 -8.92
C GLY A 131 0.72 -3.56 -9.20
N ALA A 132 0.57 -3.12 -10.43
CA ALA A 132 0.68 -1.71 -10.81
C ALA A 132 -0.44 -1.36 -11.77
N GLU A 133 -0.65 -0.08 -12.02
CA GLU A 133 -1.56 0.42 -13.03
C GLU A 133 -1.13 1.82 -13.48
N SER A 134 -1.56 2.24 -14.68
CA SER A 134 -1.45 3.62 -15.13
C SER A 134 -2.75 4.05 -15.81
N SER A 135 -3.45 5.01 -15.20
CA SER A 135 -4.77 5.46 -15.65
C SER A 135 -4.75 6.94 -16.03
N ALA A 136 -5.47 7.29 -17.10
CA ALA A 136 -5.72 8.69 -17.46
C ALA A 136 -6.72 9.36 -16.53
N ASN A 137 -7.46 8.57 -15.75
CA ASN A 137 -8.42 9.03 -14.76
C ASN A 137 -8.06 8.43 -13.41
N SER A 138 -7.26 9.15 -12.63
CA SER A 138 -6.85 8.78 -11.27
C SER A 138 -8.00 8.75 -10.26
N LEU A 139 -9.19 9.22 -10.64
CA LEU A 139 -10.39 9.23 -9.80
C LEU A 139 -11.25 7.96 -9.97
N GLN A 140 -10.90 7.06 -10.89
CA GLN A 140 -11.56 5.77 -11.06
C GLN A 140 -10.94 4.71 -10.15
N PRO A 141 -11.71 3.69 -9.74
CA PRO A 141 -11.17 2.55 -9.00
C PRO A 141 -10.00 1.91 -9.72
N TRP A 142 -8.90 1.70 -9.00
CA TRP A 142 -7.73 0.99 -9.52
C TRP A 142 -8.03 -0.50 -9.68
N ASN A 143 -7.80 -1.00 -10.88
CA ASN A 143 -7.76 -2.41 -11.22
C ASN A 143 -6.29 -2.86 -11.31
N PHE A 144 -5.66 -3.05 -10.15
CA PHE A 144 -4.27 -3.49 -10.07
C PHE A 144 -4.05 -4.78 -10.88
N THR A 145 -3.27 -4.66 -11.94
CA THR A 145 -2.86 -5.78 -12.79
C THR A 145 -1.41 -6.13 -12.51
N PRO A 146 -0.94 -7.34 -12.89
CA PRO A 146 0.49 -7.64 -12.97
C PRO A 146 1.25 -6.47 -13.61
N ILE A 147 2.37 -6.05 -13.02
CA ILE A 147 3.06 -4.79 -13.36
C ILE A 147 3.42 -4.69 -14.84
N GLY A 148 3.79 -5.81 -15.45
CA GLY A 148 4.08 -5.91 -16.88
C GLY A 148 2.88 -5.63 -17.79
N LEU A 149 1.63 -5.78 -17.33
CA LEU A 149 0.43 -5.43 -18.10
C LEU A 149 0.08 -3.94 -17.97
N ALA A 150 0.32 -3.37 -16.79
CA ALA A 150 0.08 -1.96 -16.49
C ALA A 150 1.03 -0.99 -17.23
N MET A 151 2.30 -1.37 -17.36
CA MET A 151 3.25 -0.64 -18.18
C MET A 151 2.93 -0.77 -19.69
N ASN A 152 2.20 -1.83 -20.09
CA ASN A 152 1.88 -2.15 -21.49
C ASN A 152 0.63 -1.45 -22.05
N ALA A 153 -0.08 -0.65 -21.26
CA ALA A 153 -1.41 -0.20 -21.69
C ALA A 153 -1.43 1.01 -22.64
N ALA A 154 -0.38 1.84 -22.75
CA ALA A 154 -0.38 2.99 -23.68
C ALA A 154 0.96 3.77 -23.80
N ALA A 155 2.12 3.15 -23.56
CA ALA A 155 3.33 3.92 -23.29
C ALA A 155 3.85 4.84 -24.41
N TYR A 156 3.34 4.82 -25.66
CA TYR A 156 4.10 5.50 -26.73
C TYR A 156 3.39 6.34 -27.82
N ALA A 157 2.07 6.51 -27.87
CA ALA A 157 1.47 7.17 -29.03
C ALA A 157 0.71 8.51 -28.82
N GLY A 158 0.41 8.94 -27.58
CA GLY A 158 -0.62 9.99 -27.37
C GLY A 158 -0.33 11.15 -26.44
N GLY A 159 0.87 11.25 -25.85
CA GLY A 159 1.22 12.36 -24.95
C GLY A 159 1.62 11.89 -23.54
N VAL A 160 2.91 12.02 -23.26
CA VAL A 160 3.66 11.60 -22.06
C VAL A 160 3.19 12.17 -20.71
N ASN A 161 2.10 12.94 -20.67
CA ASN A 161 1.60 13.60 -19.46
C ASN A 161 0.19 13.14 -19.03
N ALA A 162 -0.49 12.26 -19.75
CA ALA A 162 -1.93 12.07 -19.52
C ALA A 162 -2.30 11.07 -18.41
N LYS A 163 -1.35 10.32 -17.81
CA LYS A 163 -1.68 9.20 -16.91
C LYS A 163 -0.96 9.23 -15.56
N THR A 164 -1.72 8.89 -14.52
CA THR A 164 -1.23 8.74 -13.14
C THR A 164 -0.88 7.27 -12.90
N PRO A 165 0.34 6.94 -12.46
CA PRO A 165 0.72 5.59 -12.08
C PRO A 165 0.24 5.27 -10.65
N ALA A 166 -0.04 4.00 -10.41
CA ALA A 166 -0.31 3.44 -9.09
C ALA A 166 0.46 2.14 -8.88
N LEU A 167 0.88 1.90 -7.64
CA LEU A 167 1.63 0.72 -7.22
C LEU A 167 0.93 0.07 -6.02
N LEU A 168 0.80 -1.25 -6.05
CA LEU A 168 0.32 -2.07 -4.94
C LEU A 168 1.47 -2.92 -4.42
N VAL A 169 1.77 -2.76 -3.14
CA VAL A 169 2.78 -3.55 -2.42
C VAL A 169 2.15 -4.19 -1.21
N GLU A 170 2.45 -5.46 -1.03
CA GLU A 170 1.92 -6.27 0.05
C GLU A 170 3.07 -6.90 0.83
N SER A 171 2.86 -7.08 2.12
CA SER A 171 3.87 -7.59 3.04
C SER A 171 3.22 -8.48 4.08
N LYS A 172 3.91 -9.56 4.44
CA LYS A 172 3.55 -10.42 5.57
C LYS A 172 4.75 -10.63 6.48
N ILE A 173 4.49 -10.69 7.78
CA ILE A 173 5.46 -10.90 8.82
C ILE A 173 5.06 -12.17 9.57
N THR A 174 5.98 -13.12 9.66
CA THR A 174 5.74 -14.39 10.36
C THR A 174 6.85 -14.68 11.36
N ASP A 175 6.55 -15.46 12.39
CA ASP A 175 7.59 -16.05 13.23
C ASP A 175 8.47 -16.98 12.39
N SER A 176 9.79 -16.87 12.50
CA SER A 176 10.68 -17.64 11.62
C SER A 176 10.65 -19.14 11.89
N GLN A 177 10.32 -19.56 13.13
CA GLN A 177 10.29 -20.96 13.54
C GLN A 177 8.89 -21.54 13.39
N THR A 178 7.88 -20.92 13.99
CA THR A 178 6.52 -21.47 14.06
C THR A 178 5.68 -21.14 12.82
N LYS A 179 6.11 -20.16 12.02
CA LYS A 179 5.34 -19.58 10.89
C LYS A 179 4.06 -18.89 11.31
N GLN A 180 3.84 -18.64 12.61
CA GLN A 180 2.71 -17.87 13.10
C GLN A 180 2.68 -16.50 12.41
N LEU A 181 1.51 -16.09 11.94
CA LEU A 181 1.31 -14.76 11.34
C LEU A 181 1.36 -13.69 12.43
N LEU A 182 2.32 -12.78 12.32
CA LEU A 182 2.53 -11.67 13.26
C LEU A 182 1.89 -10.38 12.75
N GLY A 183 1.83 -10.21 11.42
CA GLY A 183 1.19 -9.06 10.82
C GLY A 183 1.21 -9.09 9.30
N GLU A 184 0.38 -8.24 8.73
CA GLU A 184 0.28 -8.00 7.29
C GLU A 184 0.20 -6.51 7.01
N GLY A 185 0.62 -6.11 5.83
CA GLY A 185 0.51 -4.75 5.35
C GLY A 185 0.20 -4.73 3.87
N LEU A 186 -0.77 -3.93 3.48
CA LEU A 186 -1.08 -3.62 2.09
C LEU A 186 -0.97 -2.11 1.92
N ILE A 187 -0.14 -1.67 0.99
CA ILE A 187 0.08 -0.26 0.71
C ILE A 187 -0.17 -0.02 -0.77
N THR A 188 -1.05 0.93 -1.06
CA THR A 188 -1.15 1.50 -2.40
C THR A 188 -0.57 2.90 -2.41
N VAL A 189 0.23 3.20 -3.42
CA VAL A 189 0.78 4.53 -3.68
C VAL A 189 0.36 4.95 -5.06
N GLN A 190 -0.16 6.17 -5.18
CA GLN A 190 -0.48 6.82 -6.44
C GLN A 190 0.48 7.98 -6.69
N GLY A 191 0.60 8.36 -7.95
CA GLY A 191 1.68 9.21 -8.41
C GLY A 191 1.27 10.40 -9.25
N GLU A 192 0.46 11.33 -8.75
CA GLU A 192 0.33 12.65 -9.41
C GLU A 192 1.72 13.29 -9.62
N SER A 193 2.59 13.20 -8.61
CA SER A 193 3.99 13.65 -8.67
C SER A 193 4.89 12.83 -9.61
N PHE A 194 4.43 11.65 -10.05
CA PHE A 194 5.15 10.77 -10.98
C PHE A 194 4.56 10.82 -12.39
N ARG A 195 3.52 11.65 -12.61
CA ARG A 195 2.78 11.77 -13.88
C ARG A 195 3.66 12.19 -15.06
N THR A 196 4.61 13.10 -14.84
CA THR A 196 5.52 13.60 -15.90
C THR A 196 6.50 12.54 -16.40
N ASN A 197 6.66 11.43 -15.68
CA ASN A 197 7.55 10.31 -16.03
C ASN A 197 6.83 8.95 -15.83
N ALA A 198 5.50 8.92 -15.92
CA ALA A 198 4.66 7.77 -15.64
C ALA A 198 4.98 6.62 -16.61
N GLY A 199 5.77 5.65 -16.14
CA GLY A 199 6.28 4.53 -16.94
C GLY A 199 7.80 4.39 -16.98
N SER A 200 8.54 5.36 -16.43
CA SER A 200 9.99 5.23 -16.23
C SER A 200 10.34 4.27 -15.08
N ALA A 201 11.48 3.60 -15.20
CA ALA A 201 12.07 2.83 -14.10
C ALA A 201 12.27 3.69 -12.83
N ASP A 202 12.68 4.95 -13.01
CA ASP A 202 12.89 5.88 -11.90
C ASP A 202 11.61 6.20 -11.13
N SER A 203 10.49 6.39 -11.84
CA SER A 203 9.19 6.61 -11.19
C SER A 203 8.73 5.38 -10.43
N PHE A 204 8.95 4.19 -10.99
CA PHE A 204 8.67 2.94 -10.31
C PHE A 204 9.52 2.79 -9.03
N ILE A 205 10.83 3.05 -9.14
CA ILE A 205 11.75 3.02 -8.00
C ILE A 205 11.34 4.04 -6.92
N ALA A 206 10.95 5.25 -7.32
CA ALA A 206 10.52 6.28 -6.39
C ALA A 206 9.21 5.93 -5.67
N MET A 207 8.23 5.34 -6.38
CA MET A 207 7.01 4.81 -5.76
C MET A 207 7.33 3.68 -4.79
N ALA A 208 8.23 2.75 -5.15
CA ALA A 208 8.67 1.67 -4.27
C ALA A 208 9.35 2.22 -2.99
N LYS A 209 10.20 3.25 -3.11
CA LYS A 209 10.77 3.96 -1.95
C LYS A 209 9.70 4.62 -1.07
N LYS A 210 8.70 5.26 -1.69
CA LYS A 210 7.56 5.87 -0.98
C LYS A 210 6.75 4.84 -0.21
N VAL A 211 6.55 3.64 -0.76
CA VAL A 211 5.93 2.52 -0.04
C VAL A 211 6.73 2.16 1.21
N VAL A 212 8.06 1.99 1.10
CA VAL A 212 8.91 1.62 2.25
C VAL A 212 8.85 2.69 3.34
N ARG A 213 8.92 3.96 2.96
CA ARG A 213 8.78 5.07 3.90
C ARG A 213 7.42 5.02 4.62
N SER A 214 6.33 4.79 3.89
CA SER A 214 4.98 4.68 4.46
C SER A 214 4.87 3.47 5.41
N ALA A 215 5.49 2.35 5.05
CA ALA A 215 5.57 1.16 5.91
C ALA A 215 6.36 1.45 7.19
N LEU A 216 7.48 2.17 7.10
CA LEU A 216 8.28 2.60 8.23
C LEU A 216 7.51 3.52 9.19
N GLU A 217 6.92 4.59 8.67
CA GLU A 217 6.16 5.58 9.45
C GLU A 217 5.04 4.90 10.21
N THR A 218 4.25 4.09 9.52
CA THR A 218 3.16 3.39 10.18
C THR A 218 3.69 2.34 11.16
N SER A 219 4.81 1.67 10.87
CA SER A 219 5.31 0.58 11.72
C SER A 219 5.91 1.04 13.05
N ALA A 220 6.08 2.35 13.24
CA ALA A 220 6.43 2.95 14.52
C ALA A 220 5.34 2.76 15.59
N ASN A 221 4.06 2.64 15.21
CA ASN A 221 2.97 2.33 16.13
C ASN A 221 2.88 0.80 16.36
N PRO A 222 3.17 0.28 17.57
CA PRO A 222 3.15 -1.15 17.86
C PRO A 222 1.73 -1.72 18.05
N THR A 223 0.71 -0.88 18.15
CA THR A 223 -0.65 -1.29 18.57
C THR A 223 -1.22 -2.41 17.69
N PRO A 224 -1.71 -3.51 18.28
CA PRO A 224 -2.43 -4.55 17.55
C PRO A 224 -3.64 -4.00 16.82
N THR A 225 -3.98 -4.60 15.68
CA THR A 225 -5.16 -4.20 14.89
C THR A 225 -6.17 -5.34 14.71
N GLY A 226 -5.80 -6.57 15.08
CA GLY A 226 -6.71 -7.70 15.19
C GLY A 226 -6.41 -8.51 16.44
N LYS A 227 -7.27 -9.50 16.71
CA LYS A 227 -6.98 -10.51 17.73
C LYS A 227 -5.92 -11.46 17.19
#